data_AF-A0A1Q8SVL4-F1
#
_entry.id   AF-A0A1Q8SVL4-F1
#
_cell.length_a   1.000
_cell.length_b   1.000
_cell.length_c   1.000
_cell.angle_alpha   90.00
_cell.angle_beta   90.00
_cell.angle_gamma   90.00
#
_symmetry.space_group_name_H-M   'P 1'
#
loop_
_entity.id
_entity.type
_entity.pdbx_description
1 polymer ?
#
loop_
_entity_poly.entity_id
_entity_poly.type
_entity_poly.pdbx_seq_one_letter_code
_entity_poly.pdbx_strand_id
1 'polypeptide(L)' 'MSRINLTLKGVATPEDLNRVTTALMMVDGVESVEIGREWAEVEGRANREALIKAIDSLKSGFGAE' A
#
# COMPACT_ATOMS: atom_id res chain seq x y z
N MET A 1 -4.51 17.82 2.40
CA MET A 1 -3.98 16.55 1.89
C MET A 1 -4.08 15.53 3.00
N SER A 2 -4.43 14.29 2.68
CA SER A 2 -4.62 13.23 3.66
C SER A 2 -3.47 12.24 3.56
N ARG A 3 -2.99 11.76 4.71
CA ARG A 3 -1.94 10.74 4.81
C ARG A 3 -2.49 9.55 5.57
N ILE A 4 -2.32 8.36 5.00
CA ILE A 4 -2.86 7.11 5.53
C ILE A 4 -1.70 6.16 5.80
N ASN A 5 -1.58 5.75 7.04
CA ASN A 5 -0.55 4.85 7.53
C ASN A 5 -1.15 3.44 7.64
N LEU A 6 -0.64 2.51 6.86
CA LEU A 6 -1.04 1.10 6.85
C LEU A 6 0.09 0.27 7.45
N THR A 7 -0.26 -0.71 8.26
CA THR A 7 0.70 -1.72 8.74
C THR A 7 0.73 -2.87 7.75
N LEU A 8 1.89 -3.19 7.20
CA LEU A 8 2.03 -4.26 6.21
C LEU A 8 2.52 -5.54 6.88
N LYS A 9 1.94 -6.67 6.46
CA LYS A 9 2.34 -8.01 6.89
C LYS A 9 2.71 -8.86 5.68
N GLY A 10 3.85 -9.52 5.75
CA GLY A 10 4.37 -10.41 4.71
C GLY A 10 5.24 -9.74 3.65
N VAL A 11 5.53 -8.44 3.80
CA VAL A 11 6.47 -7.72 2.93
C VAL A 11 7.87 -7.85 3.51
N ALA A 12 8.78 -8.55 2.82
CA ALA A 12 10.13 -8.80 3.32
C ALA A 12 11.23 -8.44 2.31
N THR A 13 10.91 -8.50 1.01
CA THR A 13 11.87 -8.24 -0.06
C THR A 13 11.61 -6.90 -0.76
N PRO A 14 12.63 -6.30 -1.38
CA PRO A 14 12.44 -5.11 -2.21
C PRO A 14 11.50 -5.33 -3.40
N GLU A 15 11.35 -6.56 -3.89
CA GLU A 15 10.35 -6.89 -4.91
C GLU A 15 8.92 -6.77 -4.38
N ASP A 16 8.68 -7.22 -3.14
CA ASP A 16 7.38 -7.06 -2.47
C ASP A 16 7.05 -5.58 -2.28
N LEU A 17 8.03 -4.78 -1.82
CA LEU A 17 7.88 -3.33 -1.69
C LEU A 17 7.46 -2.71 -3.02
N ASN A 18 8.17 -3.02 -4.11
CA ASN A 18 7.88 -2.46 -5.42
C ASN A 18 6.50 -2.89 -5.95
N ARG A 19 6.09 -4.15 -5.70
CA ARG A 19 4.76 -4.65 -6.06
C ARG A 19 3.66 -3.91 -5.30
N VAL A 20 3.79 -3.77 -3.99
CA VAL A 20 2.80 -3.08 -3.16
C VAL A 20 2.74 -1.60 -3.52
N THR A 21 3.89 -0.92 -3.69
CA THR A 21 3.94 0.48 -4.15
C THR A 21 3.26 0.64 -5.50
N THR A 22 3.54 -0.23 -6.47
CA THR A 22 2.90 -0.18 -7.80
C THR A 22 1.39 -0.37 -7.68
N ALA A 23 0.92 -1.33 -6.87
CA ALA A 23 -0.50 -1.55 -6.68
C ALA A 23 -1.21 -0.36 -6.02
N LEU A 24 -0.59 0.24 -5.01
CA LEU A 24 -1.11 1.43 -4.34
C LEU A 24 -1.09 2.65 -5.26
N MET A 25 -0.04 2.86 -6.05
CA MET A 25 0.01 3.95 -7.03
C MET A 25 -1.05 3.83 -8.13
N MET A 26 -1.55 2.63 -8.40
CA MET A 26 -2.68 2.42 -9.32
C MET A 26 -4.04 2.75 -8.70
N VAL A 27 -4.12 2.98 -7.39
CA VAL A 27 -5.37 3.37 -6.73
C VAL A 27 -5.68 4.83 -7.06
N ASP A 28 -6.91 5.07 -7.50
CA ASP A 28 -7.39 6.41 -7.81
C ASP A 28 -7.31 7.33 -6.57
N GLY A 29 -6.73 8.52 -6.77
CA GLY A 29 -6.51 9.49 -5.70
C GLY A 29 -5.21 9.31 -4.91
N VAL A 30 -4.37 8.34 -5.24
CA VAL A 30 -3.00 8.26 -4.68
C VAL A 30 -2.09 9.26 -5.39
N GLU A 31 -1.39 10.09 -4.61
CA GLU A 31 -0.44 11.07 -5.13
C GLU A 31 1.00 10.63 -4.87
N SER A 32 1.28 10.10 -3.67
CA SER A 32 2.56 9.52 -3.30
C SER A 32 2.37 8.27 -2.45
N VAL A 33 3.27 7.30 -2.60
CA VAL A 33 3.31 6.08 -1.79
C VAL A 33 4.73 5.91 -1.27
N GLU A 34 4.87 5.86 0.04
CA GLU A 34 6.09 5.47 0.72
C GLU A 34 5.86 4.13 1.41
N ILE A 35 6.83 3.23 1.30
CA ILE A 35 6.70 1.89 1.88
C ILE A 35 8.00 1.51 2.59
N GLY A 36 7.85 1.01 3.79
CA GLY A 36 8.89 0.38 4.58
C GLY A 36 8.68 -1.13 4.68
N ARG A 37 9.59 -1.79 5.39
CA ARG A 37 9.56 -3.25 5.55
C ARG A 37 8.28 -3.77 6.23
N GLU A 38 7.67 -2.96 7.09
CA GLU A 38 6.50 -3.38 7.89
C GLU A 38 5.37 -2.33 7.88
N TRP A 39 5.52 -1.27 7.09
CA TRP A 39 4.58 -0.15 7.06
C TRP A 39 4.47 0.42 5.66
N ALA A 40 3.32 1.01 5.34
CA ALA A 40 3.09 1.80 4.14
C ALA A 40 2.49 3.14 4.56
N GLU A 41 2.95 4.21 3.94
CA GLU A 41 2.37 5.51 4.05
C GLU A 41 1.91 5.95 2.68
N VAL A 42 0.63 6.27 2.56
CA VAL A 42 0.03 6.73 1.31
C VAL A 42 -0.46 8.14 1.49
N GLU A 43 -0.02 9.02 0.61
CA GLU A 43 -0.43 10.42 0.58
C GLU A 43 -1.31 10.70 -0.63
N GLY A 44 -2.39 11.43 -0.40
CA GLY A 44 -3.26 11.91 -1.46
C GLY A 44 -4.70 12.10 -0.98
N ARG A 45 -5.62 11.72 -1.87
CA ARG A 45 -7.08 11.71 -1.68
C ARG A 45 -7.67 10.29 -1.65
N ALA A 46 -6.83 9.26 -1.77
CA ALA A 46 -7.25 7.86 -1.72
C ALA A 46 -7.81 7.48 -0.33
N ASN A 47 -8.74 6.52 -0.33
CA ASN A 47 -9.42 6.07 0.88
C ASN A 47 -8.76 4.80 1.44
N ARG A 48 -8.70 4.67 2.78
CA ARG A 48 -8.04 3.52 3.45
C ARG A 48 -8.56 2.18 2.92
N GLU A 49 -9.87 2.03 2.78
CA GLU A 49 -10.49 0.80 2.26
C GLU A 49 -10.05 0.46 0.83
N ALA A 50 -9.88 1.45 -0.04
CA ALA A 50 -9.42 1.24 -1.41
C ALA A 50 -7.97 0.75 -1.44
N LEU A 51 -7.12 1.31 -0.58
CA LEU A 51 -5.73 0.90 -0.42
C LEU A 51 -5.62 -0.53 0.14
N ILE A 52 -6.36 -0.84 1.21
CA ILE A 52 -6.40 -2.20 1.77
C ILE A 52 -6.88 -3.20 0.72
N LYS A 53 -7.93 -2.87 -0.04
CA LYS A 53 -8.45 -3.73 -1.10
C LYS A 53 -7.45 -3.95 -2.24
N ALA A 54 -6.66 -2.93 -2.58
CA ALA A 54 -5.60 -3.06 -3.57
C ALA A 54 -4.50 -4.02 -3.10
N ILE A 55 -4.14 -3.96 -1.80
CA ILE A 55 -3.16 -4.86 -1.20
C ILE A 55 -3.72 -6.28 -1.07
N ASP A 56 -4.96 -6.44 -0.62
CA ASP A 56 -5.65 -7.74 -0.52
C ASP A 56 -5.80 -8.40 -1.91
N SER A 57 -6.00 -7.59 -2.96
CA SER A 57 -6.03 -8.06 -4.35
C SER A 57 -4.67 -8.54 -4.86
N LEU A 58 -3.55 -8.20 -4.19
CA LEU A 58 -2.27 -8.80 -4.50
C LEU A 58 -2.31 -10.26 -4.07
N LYS A 59 -2.41 -11.17 -5.06
CA LYS A 59 -2.40 -12.63 -4.89
C LYS A 59 -1.16 -13.22 -4.18
N SER A 60 -0.29 -12.38 -3.64
CA SER A 60 0.90 -12.75 -2.88
C SER A 60 0.63 -13.02 -1.39
N GLY A 61 -0.59 -12.78 -0.88
CA GLY A 61 -0.92 -13.03 0.52
C GLY A 61 -0.41 -11.96 1.48
N PHE A 62 -0.26 -10.72 0.99
CA PHE A 62 0.09 -9.58 1.83
C PHE A 62 -1.14 -9.10 2.60
N GLY A 63 -0.96 -8.76 3.88
CA GLY A 63 -2.01 -8.14 4.70
C GLY A 63 -1.70 -6.66 4.93
N ALA A 64 -2.74 -5.83 4.93
CA ALA A 64 -2.64 -4.43 5.33
C ALA A 64 -3.76 -4.07 6.33
N GLU A 65 -3.38 -3.41 7.43
CA GLU A 65 -4.28 -3.03 8.53
C GLU A 65 -4.15 -1.55 8.92
#